data_AF-A0A3L6LXB6-F1
#
_entry.id   AF-A0A3L6LXB6-F1
#
_cell.length_a   1.000
_cell.length_b   1.000
_cell.length_c   1.000
_cell.angle_alpha   90.00
_cell.angle_beta   90.00
_cell.angle_gamma   90.00
#
_symmetry.space_group_name_H-M   'P 1'
#
loop_
_entity.id
_entity.type
_entity.pdbx_description
1 polymer ?
#
loop_
_entity_poly.entity_id
_entity_poly.type
_entity_poly.pdbx_seq_one_letter_code
_entity_poly.pdbx_strand_id
1 'polypeptide(L)'
;MVLEQLLGCFPSSGLVGIHAALQLAERVSIYNMPLMPSFVRAADMPPRKPLPCAFHNWLGERRVGLFLLQECGPERLSWKSLSLEAVVDRDEPTDSNPLMLLTDLFSQGRYIQESELAEALEQLTDVRQSAWVRNAEKICLIALERYFFLSRHSSDTPNWWLYSNRISVPLNNILHMLMLCQLELMGN
;
A
#
# COMPACT_ATOMS: atom_id res chain seq x y z
N MET A 1 -9.00 14.09 -14.79
CA MET A 1 -7.98 13.66 -13.81
C MET A 1 -6.89 12.90 -14.54
N VAL A 2 -5.61 13.25 -14.36
CA VAL A 2 -4.49 12.51 -14.97
C VAL A 2 -3.95 11.52 -13.93
N LEU A 3 -4.26 10.24 -14.10
CA LEU A 3 -3.93 9.19 -13.10
C LEU A 3 -2.42 9.13 -12.77
N GLU A 4 -1.56 9.32 -13.78
CA GLU A 4 -0.11 9.29 -13.60
C GLU A 4 0.39 10.38 -12.64
N GLN A 5 -0.17 11.58 -12.71
CA GLN A 5 0.19 12.68 -11.79
C GLN A 5 -0.21 12.37 -10.34
N LEU A 6 -1.32 11.65 -10.14
CA LEU A 6 -1.79 11.28 -8.80
C LEU A 6 -1.01 10.13 -8.17
N LEU A 7 -0.41 9.27 -8.99
CA LEU A 7 0.35 8.09 -8.55
C LEU A 7 1.86 8.33 -8.53
N GLY A 8 2.35 9.35 -9.24
CA GLY A 8 3.77 9.55 -9.48
C GLY A 8 4.41 8.47 -10.36
N CYS A 9 3.60 7.65 -11.02
CA CYS A 9 4.03 6.58 -11.92
C CYS A 9 2.89 6.19 -12.89
N PHE A 10 3.22 5.37 -13.90
CA PHE A 10 2.19 4.80 -14.77
C PHE A 10 1.18 3.96 -13.98
N PRO A 11 -0.14 4.18 -14.15
CA PRO A 11 -1.18 3.37 -13.52
C PRO A 11 -1.21 1.95 -14.10
N SER A 12 -1.74 0.99 -13.33
CA SER A 12 -2.15 -0.29 -13.88
C SER A 12 -3.24 -0.15 -14.94
N SER A 13 -3.29 -1.10 -15.87
CA SER A 13 -4.37 -1.18 -16.86
C SER A 13 -5.74 -1.33 -16.19
N GLY A 14 -5.81 -1.97 -15.01
CA GLY A 14 -7.02 -2.08 -14.21
C GLY A 14 -7.56 -0.72 -13.82
N LEU A 15 -6.73 0.14 -13.21
CA LEU A 15 -7.17 1.48 -12.80
C LEU A 15 -7.51 2.37 -14.00
N VAL A 16 -6.75 2.29 -15.10
CA VAL A 16 -7.08 2.99 -16.36
C VAL A 16 -8.45 2.56 -16.89
N GLY A 17 -8.74 1.26 -16.88
CA GLY A 17 -10.02 0.72 -17.31
C GLY A 17 -11.20 1.21 -16.45
N ILE A 18 -11.02 1.27 -15.13
CA ILE A 18 -12.02 1.82 -14.21
C ILE A 18 -12.28 3.29 -14.51
N HIS A 19 -11.21 4.10 -14.63
CA HIS A 19 -11.33 5.52 -14.92
C HIS A 19 -12.03 5.77 -16.27
N ALA A 20 -11.72 4.98 -17.30
CA ALA A 20 -12.38 5.06 -18.60
C ALA A 20 -13.86 4.66 -18.52
N ALA A 21 -14.20 3.58 -17.81
CA ALA A 21 -15.59 3.15 -17.63
C ALA A 21 -16.44 4.24 -16.93
N LEU A 22 -15.85 4.94 -15.96
CA LEU A 22 -16.48 6.08 -15.28
C LEU A 22 -16.72 7.30 -16.20
N GLN A 23 -16.11 7.37 -17.39
CA GLN A 23 -16.44 8.41 -18.37
C GLN A 23 -17.58 7.99 -19.33
N LEU A 24 -17.87 6.69 -19.44
CA LEU A 24 -18.70 6.14 -20.51
C LEU A 24 -20.05 5.59 -20.03
N ALA A 25 -20.06 4.90 -18.89
CA ALA A 25 -21.24 4.21 -18.37
C ALA A 25 -21.82 4.95 -17.19
N GLU A 26 -23.15 5.06 -17.04
CA GLU A 26 -23.79 5.70 -15.89
C GLU A 26 -23.56 4.99 -14.56
N ARG A 27 -23.29 3.68 -14.58
CA ARG A 27 -22.98 2.89 -13.39
C ARG A 27 -21.84 1.91 -13.67
N VAL A 28 -20.89 1.82 -12.75
CA VAL A 28 -19.73 0.95 -12.85
C VAL A 28 -19.65 0.04 -11.63
N SER A 29 -19.49 -1.26 -11.87
CA SER A 29 -19.32 -2.27 -10.81
C SER A 29 -18.01 -3.01 -11.01
N ILE A 30 -17.14 -2.99 -10.00
CA ILE A 30 -15.82 -3.61 -10.00
C ILE A 30 -15.84 -4.85 -9.11
N TYR A 31 -15.37 -5.97 -9.67
CA TYR A 31 -15.31 -7.27 -9.01
C TYR A 31 -13.87 -7.78 -8.99
N ASN A 32 -13.50 -8.51 -7.94
CA ASN A 32 -12.21 -9.20 -7.80
C ASN A 32 -10.96 -8.31 -7.94
N MET A 33 -11.05 -7.05 -7.53
CA MET A 33 -9.92 -6.12 -7.54
C MET A 33 -9.74 -5.50 -6.14
N PRO A 34 -9.22 -6.25 -5.16
CA PRO A 34 -9.10 -5.74 -3.79
C PRO A 34 -7.96 -4.73 -3.59
N LEU A 35 -7.05 -4.64 -4.57
CA LEU A 35 -5.80 -3.86 -4.47
C LEU A 35 -5.03 -4.19 -3.17
N MET A 36 -5.01 -5.48 -2.86
CA MET A 36 -4.36 -6.07 -1.68
C MET A 36 -3.46 -7.22 -2.16
N PRO A 37 -2.32 -6.90 -2.80
CA PRO A 37 -1.38 -7.94 -3.21
C PRO A 37 -0.68 -8.56 -1.99
N SER A 38 -0.23 -9.81 -2.13
CA SER A 38 0.69 -10.41 -1.17
C SER A 38 2.13 -10.04 -1.52
N PHE A 39 2.90 -9.60 -0.52
CA PHE A 39 4.35 -9.44 -0.61
C PHE A 39 5.12 -10.65 -0.10
N VAL A 40 4.43 -11.66 0.43
CA VAL A 40 5.07 -12.91 0.86
C VAL A 40 5.66 -13.61 -0.35
N ARG A 41 6.95 -13.89 -0.28
CA ARG A 41 7.69 -14.58 -1.33
C ARG A 41 7.72 -16.07 -1.03
N ALA A 42 7.59 -16.90 -2.07
CA ALA A 42 7.75 -18.34 -1.93
C ALA A 42 9.21 -18.68 -1.54
N ALA A 43 9.41 -19.73 -0.74
CA ALA A 43 10.73 -20.10 -0.23
C ALA A 43 11.74 -20.44 -1.35
N ASP A 44 11.25 -20.95 -2.49
CA ASP A 44 12.02 -21.29 -3.68
C ASP A 44 12.20 -20.12 -4.67
N MET A 45 11.65 -18.94 -4.36
CA MET A 45 11.71 -17.78 -5.25
C MET A 45 13.14 -17.24 -5.36
N PRO A 46 13.70 -17.11 -6.58
CA PRO A 46 15.07 -16.64 -6.76
C PRO A 46 15.30 -15.22 -6.21
N PRO A 47 16.46 -14.91 -5.62
CA PRO A 47 16.75 -13.62 -4.98
C PRO A 47 16.62 -12.37 -5.88
N ARG A 48 16.70 -12.52 -7.21
CA ARG A 48 16.58 -11.40 -8.17
C ARG A 48 15.27 -11.39 -8.94
N LYS A 49 14.32 -12.27 -8.59
CA LYS A 49 12.99 -12.30 -9.19
C LYS A 49 12.05 -11.46 -8.32
N PRO A 50 11.56 -10.30 -8.77
CA PRO A 50 10.57 -9.53 -8.03
C PRO A 50 9.19 -10.20 -8.12
N LEU A 51 8.32 -9.88 -7.17
CA LEU A 51 6.91 -10.25 -7.29
C LEU A 51 6.24 -9.40 -8.39
N PRO A 52 5.29 -9.95 -9.17
CA PRO A 52 4.59 -9.18 -10.19
C PRO A 52 3.91 -7.91 -9.66
N CYS A 53 3.40 -7.95 -8.42
CA CYS A 53 2.76 -6.82 -7.76
C CYS A 53 3.72 -5.65 -7.47
N ALA A 54 5.02 -5.90 -7.43
CA ALA A 54 6.03 -4.88 -7.14
C ALA A 54 6.24 -3.90 -8.31
N PHE A 55 5.59 -4.03 -9.46
CA PHE A 55 5.74 -3.11 -10.60
C PHE A 55 4.63 -2.07 -10.73
N HIS A 56 3.76 -1.99 -9.74
CA HIS A 56 2.64 -1.05 -9.69
C HIS A 56 2.63 -0.37 -8.33
N ASN A 57 2.36 0.94 -8.30
CA ASN A 57 2.05 1.65 -7.06
C ASN A 57 0.65 1.25 -6.58
N TRP A 58 0.47 -0.02 -6.22
CA TRP A 58 -0.83 -0.57 -5.84
C TRP A 58 -1.41 0.13 -4.59
N LEU A 59 -0.55 0.61 -3.68
CA LEU A 59 -0.97 1.36 -2.49
C LEU A 59 -1.54 2.72 -2.88
N GLY A 60 -0.91 3.41 -3.84
CA GLY A 60 -1.45 4.61 -4.46
C GLY A 60 -2.70 4.35 -5.29
N GLU A 61 -2.75 3.24 -6.04
CA GLU A 61 -3.96 2.85 -6.78
C GLU A 61 -5.12 2.58 -5.84
N ARG A 62 -4.85 1.96 -4.68
CA ARG A 62 -5.85 1.74 -3.62
C ARG A 62 -6.36 3.05 -3.06
N ARG A 63 -5.47 4.00 -2.74
CA ARG A 63 -5.84 5.37 -2.35
C ARG A 63 -6.73 6.04 -3.39
N VAL A 64 -6.38 5.94 -4.67
CA VAL A 64 -7.19 6.51 -5.76
C VAL A 64 -8.55 5.80 -5.84
N GLY A 65 -8.60 4.48 -5.66
CA GLY A 65 -9.86 3.73 -5.62
C GLY A 65 -10.79 4.16 -4.48
N LEU A 66 -10.25 4.39 -3.28
CA LEU A 66 -11.01 4.90 -2.14
C LEU A 66 -11.55 6.32 -2.41
N PHE A 67 -10.70 7.20 -2.95
CA PHE A 67 -11.13 8.53 -3.38
C PHE A 67 -12.26 8.46 -4.43
N LEU A 68 -12.15 7.59 -5.43
CA LEU A 68 -13.20 7.42 -6.45
C LEU A 68 -14.52 6.95 -5.84
N LEU A 69 -14.50 6.05 -4.85
CA LEU A 69 -15.71 5.61 -4.14
C LEU A 69 -16.39 6.79 -3.43
N GLN A 70 -15.61 7.64 -2.76
CA GLN A 70 -16.12 8.82 -2.07
C GLN A 70 -16.72 9.84 -3.04
N GLU A 71 -16.00 10.16 -4.12
CA GLU A 71 -16.42 11.19 -5.08
C GLU A 71 -17.62 10.75 -5.94
N CYS A 72 -17.65 9.49 -6.37
CA CYS A 72 -18.71 9.00 -7.26
C CYS A 72 -19.98 8.61 -6.49
N GLY A 73 -19.83 8.16 -5.25
CA GLY A 73 -20.92 7.60 -4.45
C GLY A 73 -21.40 6.22 -4.93
N PRO A 74 -22.23 5.54 -4.11
CA PRO A 74 -22.60 4.13 -4.30
C PRO A 74 -23.52 3.86 -5.51
N GLU A 75 -24.27 4.87 -5.95
CA GLU A 75 -25.14 4.76 -7.13
C GLU A 75 -24.34 4.72 -8.44
N ARG A 76 -23.18 5.38 -8.46
CA ARG A 76 -22.32 5.53 -9.63
C ARG A 76 -21.25 4.46 -9.70
N LEU A 77 -20.61 4.15 -8.56
CA LEU A 77 -19.49 3.21 -8.46
C LEU A 77 -19.71 2.22 -7.33
N SER A 78 -19.72 0.92 -7.66
CA SER A 78 -19.69 -0.17 -6.69
C SER A 78 -18.36 -0.90 -6.76
N TRP A 79 -17.57 -0.88 -5.69
CA TRP A 79 -16.28 -1.56 -5.63
C TRP A 79 -16.09 -2.27 -4.29
N LYS A 80 -16.97 -3.25 -4.03
CA LYS A 80 -17.04 -3.95 -2.74
C LYS A 80 -15.74 -4.64 -2.34
N SER A 81 -14.94 -5.13 -3.29
CA SER A 81 -13.67 -5.79 -2.96
C SER A 81 -12.62 -4.87 -2.34
N LEU A 82 -12.81 -3.54 -2.41
CA LEU A 82 -11.87 -2.57 -1.85
C LEU A 82 -12.01 -2.39 -0.33
N SER A 83 -13.13 -2.82 0.28
CA SER A 83 -13.33 -2.76 1.73
C SER A 83 -12.35 -3.66 2.48
N LEU A 84 -12.00 -3.28 3.71
CA LEU A 84 -11.31 -4.13 4.68
C LEU A 84 -12.20 -4.36 5.90
N GLU A 85 -11.88 -5.39 6.66
CA GLU A 85 -12.49 -5.61 7.97
C GLU A 85 -12.12 -4.46 8.92
N ALA A 86 -13.07 -4.07 9.78
CA ALA A 86 -12.90 -2.96 10.70
C ALA A 86 -11.83 -3.26 11.76
N VAL A 87 -11.20 -2.20 12.28
CA VAL A 87 -10.22 -2.27 13.38
C VAL A 87 -10.87 -2.93 14.60
N VAL A 88 -10.26 -4.02 15.06
CA VAL A 88 -10.79 -4.83 16.17
C VAL A 88 -10.32 -4.29 17.53
N ASP A 89 -9.19 -3.59 17.57
CA ASP A 89 -8.51 -3.21 18.80
C ASP A 89 -8.86 -1.77 19.22
N ARG A 90 -9.56 -1.62 20.36
CA ARG A 90 -10.00 -0.32 20.93
C ARG A 90 -9.27 0.04 22.22
N ASP A 91 -8.15 -0.61 22.50
CA ASP A 91 -7.39 -0.36 23.73
C ASP A 91 -6.63 0.98 23.70
N GLU A 92 -6.21 1.43 24.89
CA GLU A 92 -5.55 2.73 25.05
C GLU A 92 -4.28 2.84 24.19
N PRO A 93 -4.08 3.95 23.46
CA PRO A 93 -2.98 4.12 22.53
C PRO A 93 -1.61 4.05 23.21
N THR A 94 -0.60 3.63 22.44
CA THR A 94 0.81 3.86 22.77
C THR A 94 1.30 5.18 22.16
N ASP A 95 2.32 5.80 22.76
CA ASP A 95 2.98 7.03 22.25
C ASP A 95 3.82 6.80 20.98
N SER A 96 3.79 5.61 20.39
CA SER A 96 4.54 5.29 19.18
C SER A 96 3.87 5.85 17.92
N ASN A 97 4.67 6.44 17.01
CA ASN A 97 4.25 6.82 15.67
C ASN A 97 4.86 5.83 14.64
N PRO A 98 4.19 4.71 14.35
CA PRO A 98 4.75 3.66 13.50
C PRO A 98 4.92 4.10 12.03
N LEU A 99 4.10 5.03 11.53
CA LEU A 99 4.22 5.57 10.18
C LEU A 99 5.49 6.39 9.99
N MET A 100 5.83 7.22 10.98
CA MET A 100 7.06 8.01 10.96
C MET A 100 8.29 7.09 11.06
N LEU A 101 8.27 6.13 12.00
CA LEU A 101 9.33 5.13 12.12
C LEU A 101 9.56 4.34 10.82
N LEU A 102 8.48 3.89 10.18
CA LEU A 102 8.55 3.19 8.89
C LEU A 102 9.14 4.09 7.79
N THR A 103 8.74 5.36 7.76
CA THR A 103 9.26 6.34 6.79
C THR A 103 10.75 6.56 6.98
N ASP A 104 11.19 6.71 8.23
CA ASP A 104 12.60 6.90 8.58
C ASP A 104 13.42 5.67 8.19
N LEU A 105 12.94 4.45 8.49
CA LEU A 105 13.59 3.20 8.10
C LEU A 105 13.79 3.11 6.57
N PHE A 106 12.74 3.33 5.78
CA PHE A 106 12.86 3.26 4.32
C PHE A 106 13.68 4.40 3.72
N SER A 107 13.73 5.57 4.38
CA SER A 107 14.56 6.69 3.93
C SER A 107 16.06 6.39 3.95
N GLN A 108 16.49 5.45 4.82
CA GLN A 108 17.87 4.97 4.87
C GLN A 108 18.24 4.13 3.62
N GLY A 109 17.24 3.62 2.90
CA GLY A 109 17.38 3.08 1.54
C GLY A 109 18.48 2.01 1.40
N ARG A 110 19.56 2.36 0.70
CA ARG A 110 20.67 1.45 0.38
C ARG A 110 21.65 1.24 1.54
N TYR A 111 21.54 2.01 2.62
CA TYR A 111 22.51 2.01 3.72
C TYR A 111 22.12 1.07 4.86
N ILE A 112 20.82 0.78 5.02
CA ILE A 112 20.32 -0.10 6.08
C ILE A 112 20.63 -1.56 5.74
N GLN A 113 21.11 -2.31 6.74
CA GLN A 113 21.42 -3.73 6.58
C GLN A 113 20.14 -4.57 6.59
N GLU A 114 20.15 -5.71 5.88
CA GLU A 114 18.97 -6.57 5.80
C GLU A 114 18.50 -7.10 7.15
N SER A 115 19.43 -7.45 8.04
CA SER A 115 19.09 -7.90 9.39
C SER A 115 18.45 -6.81 10.22
N GLU A 116 18.96 -5.58 10.13
CA GLU A 116 18.46 -4.42 10.87
C GLU A 116 17.06 -4.02 10.38
N LEU A 117 16.86 -3.97 9.06
CA LEU A 117 15.55 -3.69 8.49
C LEU A 117 14.55 -4.80 8.86
N ALA A 118 14.95 -6.08 8.78
CA ALA A 118 14.07 -7.19 9.15
C ALA A 118 13.61 -7.09 10.61
N GLU A 119 14.54 -6.89 11.55
CA GLU A 119 14.23 -6.76 12.98
C GLU A 119 13.33 -5.55 13.26
N ALA A 120 13.61 -4.40 12.64
CA ALA A 120 12.79 -3.20 12.81
C ALA A 120 11.36 -3.38 12.24
N LEU A 121 11.23 -4.03 11.08
CA LEU A 121 9.91 -4.32 10.51
C LEU A 121 9.16 -5.35 11.36
N GLU A 122 9.82 -6.38 11.89
CA GLU A 122 9.22 -7.33 12.83
C GLU A 122 8.67 -6.62 14.08
N GLN A 123 9.47 -5.74 14.71
CA GLN A 123 9.00 -4.92 15.83
C GLN A 123 7.80 -4.04 15.46
N LEU A 124 7.77 -3.48 14.25
CA LEU A 124 6.64 -2.70 13.77
C LEU A 124 5.38 -3.56 13.54
N THR A 125 5.51 -4.85 13.26
CA THR A 125 4.35 -5.76 13.16
C THR A 125 3.65 -5.98 14.49
N ASP A 126 4.37 -5.84 15.62
CA ASP A 126 3.82 -5.98 16.96
C ASP A 126 3.16 -4.69 17.47
N VAL A 127 3.31 -3.57 16.75
CA VAL A 127 2.64 -2.31 17.09
C VAL A 127 1.14 -2.43 16.84
N ARG A 128 0.34 -2.10 17.86
CA ARG A 128 -1.12 -2.17 17.84
C ARG A 128 -1.75 -1.34 16.70
N GLN A 129 -2.83 -1.86 16.12
CA GLN A 129 -3.56 -1.21 15.01
C GLN A 129 -4.00 0.21 15.35
N SER A 130 -4.45 0.45 16.60
CA SER A 130 -4.91 1.76 17.06
C SER A 130 -3.82 2.84 16.97
N ALA A 131 -2.54 2.48 17.18
CA ALA A 131 -1.42 3.40 17.04
C ALA A 131 -1.15 3.76 15.56
N TRP A 132 -1.26 2.79 14.64
CA TRP A 132 -1.15 3.04 13.20
C TRP A 132 -2.24 3.99 12.71
N VAL A 133 -3.48 3.74 13.09
CA VAL A 133 -4.64 4.51 12.65
C VAL A 133 -4.65 5.91 13.25
N ARG A 134 -4.34 6.07 14.54
CA ARG A 134 -4.27 7.38 15.21
C ARG A 134 -3.22 8.30 14.59
N ASN A 135 -2.06 7.75 14.23
CA ASN A 135 -0.97 8.52 13.63
C ASN A 135 -1.07 8.57 12.09
N ALA A 136 -2.18 8.10 11.51
CA ALA A 136 -2.39 8.12 10.08
C ALA A 136 -2.49 9.55 9.57
N GLU A 137 -1.54 9.93 8.74
CA GLU A 137 -1.58 11.19 7.99
C GLU A 137 -1.51 10.92 6.50
N LYS A 138 -2.41 11.58 5.74
CA LYS A 138 -2.49 11.41 4.28
C LYS A 138 -1.16 11.69 3.59
N ILE A 139 -0.44 12.72 4.03
CA ILE A 139 0.87 13.09 3.45
C ILE A 139 1.93 12.00 3.69
N CYS A 140 1.97 11.42 4.89
CA CYS A 140 2.89 10.34 5.23
C CYS A 140 2.59 9.06 4.43
N LEU A 141 1.31 8.70 4.29
CA LEU A 141 0.92 7.55 3.46
C LEU A 141 1.32 7.75 1.99
N ILE A 142 1.06 8.92 1.41
CA ILE A 142 1.49 9.24 0.03
C ILE A 142 3.02 9.16 -0.09
N ALA A 143 3.75 9.68 0.90
CA ALA A 143 5.20 9.63 0.89
C ALA A 143 5.74 8.19 0.94
N LEU A 144 5.04 7.29 1.63
CA LEU A 144 5.41 5.87 1.77
C LEU A 144 5.15 5.04 0.51
N GLU A 145 4.17 5.39 -0.33
CA GLU A 145 3.81 4.65 -1.55
C GLU A 145 5.01 4.30 -2.43
N ARG A 146 5.97 5.22 -2.56
CA ARG A 146 7.17 5.05 -3.38
C ARG A 146 8.06 3.86 -2.98
N TYR A 147 7.92 3.36 -1.75
CA TYR A 147 8.74 2.28 -1.20
C TYR A 147 8.18 0.87 -1.48
N PHE A 148 6.97 0.79 -2.04
CA PHE A 148 6.25 -0.48 -2.25
C PHE A 148 6.13 -0.88 -3.72
N PHE A 149 6.87 -0.22 -4.61
CA PHE A 149 6.98 -0.62 -6.01
C PHE A 149 8.37 -0.34 -6.59
N LEU A 150 8.62 -0.89 -7.76
CA LEU A 150 9.84 -0.83 -8.53
C LEU A 150 9.62 0.05 -9.75
N SER A 151 10.57 0.95 -10.02
CA SER A 151 10.58 1.69 -11.26
C SER A 151 10.79 0.74 -12.44
N ARG A 152 10.01 0.92 -13.51
CA ARG A 152 10.18 0.19 -14.78
C ARG A 152 11.31 0.74 -15.64
N HIS A 153 11.83 1.92 -15.28
CA HIS A 153 12.82 2.65 -16.05
C HIS A 153 14.24 2.53 -15.48
N SER A 154 14.42 1.79 -14.39
CA SER A 154 15.70 1.62 -13.72
C SER A 154 15.95 0.15 -13.41
N SER A 155 17.16 -0.33 -13.74
CA SER A 155 17.64 -1.65 -13.31
C SER A 155 18.05 -1.66 -11.84
N ASP A 156 18.36 -0.49 -11.28
CA ASP A 156 18.74 -0.32 -9.88
C ASP A 156 17.57 0.25 -9.08
N THR A 157 17.39 -0.25 -7.86
CA THR A 157 16.32 0.21 -6.98
C THR A 157 16.84 0.43 -5.55
N PRO A 158 16.43 1.52 -4.86
CA PRO A 158 16.63 1.64 -3.43
C PRO A 158 15.71 0.68 -2.65
N ASN A 159 14.62 0.19 -3.26
CA ASN A 159 13.62 -0.67 -2.63
C ASN A 159 14.03 -2.15 -2.72
N TRP A 160 15.27 -2.46 -2.34
CA TRP A 160 15.85 -3.80 -2.47
C TRP A 160 15.13 -4.83 -1.59
N TRP A 161 14.46 -4.40 -0.52
CA TRP A 161 13.64 -5.25 0.35
C TRP A 161 12.51 -5.98 -0.39
N LEU A 162 12.05 -5.46 -1.54
CA LEU A 162 11.04 -6.12 -2.39
C LEU A 162 11.54 -7.45 -3.01
N TYR A 163 12.84 -7.73 -2.89
CA TYR A 163 13.49 -8.96 -3.33
C TYR A 163 13.84 -9.92 -2.18
N SER A 164 13.71 -9.48 -0.92
CA SER A 164 14.13 -10.25 0.25
C SER A 164 13.04 -11.21 0.71
N ASN A 165 13.36 -12.51 0.76
CA ASN A 165 12.48 -13.51 1.36
C ASN A 165 12.32 -13.27 2.87
N ARG A 166 13.38 -12.84 3.56
CA ARG A 166 13.36 -12.57 5.01
C ARG A 166 12.41 -11.43 5.35
N ILE A 167 12.43 -10.35 4.58
CA ILE A 167 11.60 -9.17 4.82
C ILE A 167 10.16 -9.36 4.31
N SER A 168 9.93 -10.29 3.37
CA SER A 168 8.64 -10.45 2.69
C SER A 168 7.43 -10.58 3.61
N VAL A 169 7.55 -11.34 4.70
CA VAL A 169 6.46 -11.56 5.69
C VAL A 169 6.20 -10.32 6.55
N PRO A 170 7.19 -9.75 7.28
CA PRO A 170 6.93 -8.56 8.09
C PRO A 170 6.48 -7.37 7.23
N LEU A 171 7.03 -7.22 6.02
CA LEU A 171 6.56 -6.22 5.06
C LEU A 171 5.09 -6.42 4.69
N ASN A 172 4.66 -7.65 4.41
CA ASN A 172 3.27 -7.97 4.10
C ASN A 172 2.31 -7.62 5.26
N ASN A 173 2.74 -7.83 6.51
CA ASN A 173 1.92 -7.48 7.68
C ASN A 173 1.79 -5.96 7.86
N ILE A 174 2.88 -5.21 7.66
CA ILE A 174 2.87 -3.75 7.67
C ILE A 174 1.94 -3.19 6.58
N LEU A 175 1.91 -3.83 5.41
CA LEU A 175 1.03 -3.41 4.33
C LEU A 175 -0.45 -3.46 4.70
N HIS A 176 -0.87 -4.50 5.44
CA HIS A 176 -2.23 -4.54 5.99
C HIS A 176 -2.51 -3.33 6.89
N MET A 177 -1.55 -2.92 7.72
CA MET A 177 -1.69 -1.73 8.56
C MET A 177 -1.82 -0.44 7.75
N LEU A 178 -1.01 -0.27 6.70
CA LEU A 178 -1.10 0.90 5.82
C LEU A 178 -2.46 0.97 5.09
N MET A 179 -2.99 -0.16 4.66
CA MET A 179 -4.31 -0.19 4.02
C MET A 179 -5.44 0.10 5.01
N LEU A 180 -5.31 -0.27 6.28
CA LEU A 180 -6.23 0.14 7.36
C LEU A 180 -6.17 1.65 7.59
N CYS A 181 -4.96 2.23 7.67
CA CYS A 181 -4.78 3.69 7.77
C CYS A 181 -5.44 4.42 6.59
N GLN A 182 -5.33 3.91 5.36
CA GLN A 182 -6.02 4.47 4.20
C GLN A 182 -7.54 4.41 4.34
N LEU A 183 -8.07 3.29 4.85
CA LEU A 183 -9.51 3.14 5.04
C LEU A 183 -10.05 4.10 6.12
N GLU A 184 -9.37 4.29 7.23
CA GLU A 184 -9.84 5.25 8.26
C GLU A 184 -9.86 6.69 7.74
N LEU A 185 -8.81 7.08 7.00
CA LEU A 185 -8.67 8.46 6.52
C LEU A 185 -9.59 8.80 5.35
N MET A 186 -10.07 7.79 4.61
CA MET A 186 -10.73 8.00 3.31
C MET A 186 -12.04 7.22 3.15
N GLY A 187 -12.37 6.33 4.09
CA GLY A 187 -13.57 5.50 4.11
C GLY A 187 -14.72 6.10 4.93
N ASN A 188 -14.52 7.28 5.53
CA ASN A 188 -15.54 8.08 6.20
C ASN A 188 -16.07 9.20 5.29
#